data_AF-A0AAJ4E0R4-F1
#
_entry.id   AF-A0AAJ4E0R4-F1
#
_cell.length_a   1.000
_cell.length_b   1.000
_cell.length_c   1.000
_cell.angle_alpha   90.00
_cell.angle_beta   90.00
_cell.angle_gamma   90.00
#
_symmetry.space_group_name_H-M   'P 1'
#
loop_
_entity.id
_entity.type
_entity.pdbx_description
1 polymer ?
#
loop_
_entity_poly.entity_id
_entity_poly.type
_entity_poly.pdbx_seq_one_letter_code
_entity_poly.pdbx_strand_id
1 'polypeptide(L)'
;MKNMNPSLFSNISFAKLINGVFIGVGLLIIFLALAACSIHEDVVMANMSNPASDYCLALDGKLEIVTGPDGQQGICTLPSGEVIEEWALYRRDHQDK
;
A
#
# COMPACT_ATOMS: atom_id res chain seq x y z
N MET A 1 -34.90 45.44 -6.07
CA MET A 1 -35.22 44.00 -6.02
C MET A 1 -36.72 43.86 -5.70
N LYS A 2 -37.58 44.05 -6.68
CA LYS A 2 -39.03 43.80 -6.58
C LYS A 2 -39.30 42.70 -7.60
N ASN A 3 -40.15 41.73 -7.24
CA ASN A 3 -40.48 40.50 -7.98
C ASN A 3 -39.78 39.24 -7.44
N MET A 4 -40.02 38.92 -6.17
CA MET A 4 -40.05 37.53 -5.75
C MET A 4 -41.52 37.14 -5.60
N ASN A 5 -41.94 36.12 -6.34
CA ASN A 5 -43.28 35.56 -6.25
C ASN A 5 -43.36 34.69 -4.98
N PRO A 6 -44.10 35.10 -3.94
CA PRO A 6 -44.10 34.42 -2.63
C PRO A 6 -44.80 33.04 -2.66
N SER A 7 -45.48 32.70 -3.77
CA SER A 7 -46.12 31.39 -3.96
C SER A 7 -45.15 30.23 -4.22
N LEU A 8 -43.87 30.51 -4.47
CA LEU A 8 -42.85 29.47 -4.69
C LEU A 8 -42.58 28.64 -3.41
N PHE A 9 -42.80 29.23 -2.23
CA PHE A 9 -42.46 28.63 -0.94
C PHE A 9 -43.68 28.11 -0.14
N SER A 10 -44.91 28.40 -0.58
CA SER A 10 -46.12 28.10 0.21
C SER A 10 -46.62 26.66 0.12
N ASN A 11 -46.08 25.85 -0.81
CA ASN A 11 -46.55 24.48 -1.07
C ASN A 11 -45.60 23.39 -0.54
N ILE A 12 -44.54 23.79 0.16
CA ILE A 12 -43.55 22.86 0.69
C ILE A 12 -43.93 22.55 2.15
N SER A 13 -44.65 21.44 2.33
CA SER A 13 -44.98 20.94 3.67
C SER A 13 -43.70 20.64 4.46
N PHE A 14 -43.73 20.89 5.77
CA PHE A 14 -42.65 20.55 6.69
C PHE A 14 -42.21 19.08 6.58
N ALA A 15 -43.15 18.17 6.27
CA ALA A 15 -42.87 16.77 6.00
C ALA A 15 -42.03 16.55 4.72
N LYS A 16 -42.21 17.37 3.67
CA LYS A 16 -41.38 17.31 2.46
C LYS A 16 -39.98 17.86 2.71
N LEU A 17 -39.83 18.87 3.58
CA LEU A 17 -38.52 19.36 4.01
C LEU A 17 -37.79 18.32 4.86
N ILE A 18 -38.47 17.72 5.84
CA ILE A 18 -37.91 16.67 6.69
C ILE A 18 -37.51 15.45 5.86
N ASN A 19 -38.39 14.96 4.98
CA ASN A 19 -38.09 13.83 4.11
C ASN A 19 -36.96 14.16 3.13
N GLY A 20 -36.90 15.38 2.60
CA GLY A 20 -35.81 15.84 1.74
C GLY A 20 -34.47 15.92 2.47
N VAL A 21 -34.46 16.37 3.73
CA VAL A 21 -33.27 16.38 4.59
C VAL A 21 -32.81 14.96 4.92
N PHE A 22 -33.73 14.05 5.27
CA PHE A 22 -33.38 12.65 5.54
C PHE A 22 -32.86 11.93 4.29
N ILE A 23 -33.44 12.17 3.12
CA ILE A 23 -32.95 11.64 1.84
C ILE A 23 -31.56 12.21 1.53
N GLY A 24 -31.36 13.52 1.72
CA GLY A 24 -30.07 14.17 1.50
C GLY A 24 -28.95 13.67 2.42
N VAL A 25 -29.25 13.54 3.72
CA VAL A 25 -28.31 12.99 4.72
C VAL A 25 -28.04 11.51 4.45
N GLY A 26 -29.07 10.72 4.10
CA GLY A 26 -28.91 9.31 3.76
C GLY A 26 -28.02 9.10 2.54
N LEU A 27 -28.21 9.86 1.47
CA LEU A 27 -27.36 9.81 0.28
C LEU A 27 -25.90 10.21 0.58
N LEU A 28 -25.69 11.23 1.41
CA LEU A 28 -24.35 11.65 1.82
C LEU A 28 -23.62 10.56 2.64
N ILE A 29 -24.32 9.90 3.57
CA ILE A 29 -23.76 8.80 4.38
C ILE A 29 -23.41 7.59 3.51
N ILE A 30 -24.25 7.25 2.52
CA ILE A 30 -23.97 6.17 1.56
C ILE A 30 -22.71 6.48 0.75
N PHE A 31 -22.56 7.71 0.23
CA PHE A 31 -21.35 8.12 -0.48
C PHE A 31 -20.08 8.04 0.37
N LEU A 32 -20.16 8.42 1.67
CA LEU A 32 -19.04 8.32 2.60
C LEU A 32 -18.67 6.86 2.93
N ALA A 33 -19.64 5.95 3.00
CA ALA A 33 -19.40 4.53 3.29
C ALA A 33 -18.67 3.79 2.15
N LEU A 34 -18.81 4.23 0.89
CA LEU A 34 -18.13 3.61 -0.24
C LEU A 34 -16.60 3.84 -0.25
N ALA A 35 -16.09 4.82 0.51
CA ALA A 35 -14.65 5.11 0.59
C ALA A 35 -13.89 4.32 1.68
N ALA A 36 -14.57 3.44 2.43
CA ALA A 36 -14.01 2.82 3.63
C ALA A 36 -13.18 1.54 3.39
N CYS A 37 -13.00 1.11 2.15
CA CYS A 37 -12.39 -0.18 1.83
C CYS A 37 -11.03 -0.05 1.11
N SER A 38 -10.08 0.70 1.69
CA SER A 38 -8.68 0.65 1.22
C SER A 38 -7.67 1.21 2.23
N ILE A 39 -7.86 0.98 3.53
CA ILE A 39 -6.76 1.17 4.49
C ILE A 39 -6.28 -0.22 4.94
N HIS A 40 -5.61 -0.90 4.02
CA HIS A 40 -4.69 -1.97 4.36
C HIS A 40 -3.37 -1.68 3.65
N GLU A 41 -2.65 -0.71 4.20
CA GLU A 41 -1.22 -0.61 3.97
C GLU A 41 -0.60 -0.66 5.35
N ASP A 42 -0.28 -1.88 5.79
CA ASP A 42 0.86 -2.07 6.65
C ASP A 42 2.08 -1.59 5.83
N VAL A 43 2.34 -0.27 5.83
CA VAL A 43 3.62 0.29 5.42
C VAL A 43 4.63 -0.12 6.49
N VAL A 44 4.99 -1.40 6.47
CA VAL A 44 6.23 -1.86 7.06
C VAL A 44 7.31 -1.19 6.25
N MET A 45 7.83 -0.10 6.81
CA MET A 45 8.93 0.68 6.29
C MET A 45 9.94 -0.25 5.61
N ALA A 46 10.17 -0.05 4.30
CA ALA A 46 11.17 -0.72 3.48
C ALA A 46 12.61 -0.32 3.89
N ASN A 47 12.87 -0.35 5.20
CA ASN A 47 14.15 -0.09 5.84
C ASN A 47 14.72 -1.37 6.48
N MET A 48 14.17 -2.54 6.14
CA MET A 48 14.83 -3.80 6.42
C MET A 48 15.86 -4.04 5.32
N SER A 49 17.12 -4.20 5.69
CA SER A 49 18.16 -4.65 4.77
C SER A 49 17.80 -6.04 4.23
N ASN A 50 18.31 -6.37 3.05
CA ASN A 50 18.14 -7.71 2.49
C ASN A 50 18.99 -8.69 3.30
N PRO A 51 18.39 -9.67 4.01
CA PRO A 51 19.14 -10.57 4.89
C PRO A 51 20.15 -11.44 4.13
N ALA A 52 19.88 -11.77 2.87
CA ALA A 52 20.84 -12.50 2.03
C ALA A 52 22.06 -11.63 1.68
N SER A 53 21.82 -10.36 1.34
CA SER A 53 22.87 -9.37 1.09
C SER A 53 23.74 -9.15 2.34
N ASP A 54 23.10 -8.94 3.50
CA ASP A 54 23.79 -8.77 4.78
C ASP A 54 24.63 -10.00 5.13
N TYR A 55 24.10 -11.20 4.86
CA TYR A 55 24.82 -12.45 5.12
C TYR A 55 26.07 -12.59 4.25
N CYS A 56 25.99 -12.24 2.96
CA CYS A 56 27.17 -12.20 2.08
C CYS A 56 28.26 -11.30 2.66
N LEU A 57 27.90 -10.09 3.08
CA LEU A 57 28.84 -9.13 3.67
C LEU A 57 29.40 -9.60 5.02
N ALA A 58 28.59 -10.26 5.84
CA ALA A 58 29.01 -10.82 7.12
C ALA A 58 30.05 -11.95 6.99
N LEU A 59 30.11 -12.62 5.83
CA LEU A 59 31.12 -13.62 5.49
C LEU A 59 32.38 -13.02 4.82
N ASP A 60 32.57 -11.70 4.92
CA ASP A 60 33.60 -10.94 4.19
C ASP A 60 33.51 -11.10 2.65
N GLY A 61 32.32 -11.47 2.15
CA GLY A 61 32.03 -11.60 0.74
C GLY A 61 31.82 -10.25 0.05
N LYS A 62 31.96 -10.25 -1.27
CA LYS A 62 31.63 -9.10 -2.13
C LYS A 62 30.29 -9.35 -2.81
N LEU A 63 29.33 -8.46 -2.56
CA LEU A 63 28.03 -8.48 -3.19
C LEU A 63 28.00 -7.62 -4.45
N GLU A 64 27.51 -8.17 -5.56
CA GLU A 64 27.24 -7.46 -6.81
C GLU A 64 25.77 -7.65 -7.21
N ILE A 65 25.09 -6.57 -7.57
CA ILE A 65 23.72 -6.64 -8.09
C ILE A 65 23.79 -6.72 -9.62
N VAL A 66 23.32 -7.84 -10.16
CA VAL A 66 23.28 -8.11 -11.60
C VAL A 66 21.85 -7.98 -12.11
N THR A 67 21.67 -7.24 -13.20
CA THR A 67 20.37 -7.12 -13.88
C THR A 67 20.31 -8.11 -15.04
N GLY A 68 19.31 -8.98 -15.04
CA GLY A 68 19.01 -9.94 -16.11
C GLY A 68 17.58 -9.82 -16.63
N PRO A 69 17.17 -10.71 -17.55
CA PRO A 69 15.81 -10.74 -18.11
C PRO A 69 14.71 -10.90 -17.05
N ASP A 70 15.03 -11.59 -15.95
CA ASP A 70 14.11 -11.92 -14.86
C ASP A 70 14.15 -10.89 -13.71
N GLY A 71 14.87 -9.78 -13.88
CA GLY A 71 15.03 -8.73 -12.86
C GLY A 71 16.45 -8.64 -12.29
N GLN A 72 16.57 -8.11 -11.08
CA GLN A 72 17.84 -7.93 -10.38
C GLN A 72 18.09 -9.11 -9.42
N GLN A 73 19.33 -9.57 -9.35
CA GLN A 73 19.78 -10.65 -8.47
C GLN A 73 21.10 -10.26 -7.79
N GLY A 74 21.27 -10.62 -6.53
CA GLY A 74 22.54 -10.44 -5.82
C GLY A 74 23.46 -11.63 -6.05
N ILE A 75 24.69 -11.38 -6.47
CA ILE A 75 25.74 -12.37 -6.62
C ILE A 75 26.79 -12.12 -5.53
N CYS A 76 27.04 -13.13 -4.71
CA CYS A 76 28.05 -13.10 -3.66
C CYS A 76 29.33 -13.79 -4.13
N THR A 77 30.46 -13.10 -4.02
CA THR A 77 31.80 -13.68 -4.19
C THR A 77 32.48 -13.79 -2.83
N LEU A 78 32.67 -15.01 -2.33
CA LEU A 78 33.28 -15.28 -1.03
C LEU A 78 34.82 -15.17 -1.07
N PRO A 79 35.50 -14.99 0.07
CA PRO A 79 36.96 -14.98 0.14
C PRO A 79 37.63 -16.27 -0.36
N SER A 80 36.90 -17.39 -0.34
CA SER A 80 37.33 -18.67 -0.93
C SER A 80 37.41 -18.64 -2.46
N GLY A 81 36.83 -17.64 -3.11
CA GLY A 81 36.63 -17.57 -4.55
C GLY A 81 35.32 -18.20 -5.03
N GLU A 82 34.50 -18.75 -4.13
CA GLU A 82 33.16 -19.24 -4.48
C GLU A 82 32.28 -18.07 -4.94
N VAL A 83 31.59 -18.25 -6.07
CA VAL A 83 30.61 -17.32 -6.62
C VAL A 83 29.25 -17.99 -6.60
N ILE A 84 28.30 -17.40 -5.86
CA ILE A 84 26.99 -17.99 -5.59
C ILE A 84 25.93 -16.88 -5.47
N GLU A 85 24.70 -17.16 -5.90
CA GLU A 85 23.57 -16.23 -5.73
C GLU A 85 23.25 -16.04 -4.23
N GLU A 86 22.96 -14.82 -3.81
CA GLU A 86 22.88 -14.44 -2.38
C GLU A 86 21.81 -15.25 -1.62
N TRP A 87 20.65 -15.52 -2.22
CA TRP A 87 19.60 -16.29 -1.57
C TRP A 87 19.89 -17.79 -1.58
N ALA A 88 20.59 -18.30 -2.59
CA ALA A 88 21.09 -19.66 -2.62
C ALA A 88 22.10 -19.90 -1.48
N LEU A 89 23.03 -18.96 -1.29
CA LEU A 89 23.96 -18.95 -0.16
C LEU A 89 23.20 -18.91 1.18
N TYR A 90 22.29 -17.95 1.34
CA TYR A 90 21.52 -17.79 2.57
C TYR A 90 20.73 -19.06 2.91
N ARG A 91 20.02 -19.66 1.96
CA ARG A 91 19.27 -20.91 2.18
C ARG A 91 20.18 -22.08 2.50
N ARG A 92 21.31 -22.26 1.80
CA ARG A 92 22.26 -23.35 2.05
C ARG A 92 22.70 -23.37 3.51
N ASP A 93 22.97 -22.20 4.07
CA ASP A 93 23.57 -22.07 5.41
C ASP A 93 22.51 -21.91 6.52
N HIS A 94 21.23 -21.78 6.15
CA HIS A 94 20.08 -21.65 7.05
C HIS A 94 19.01 -22.74 6.84
N GLN A 95 19.32 -23.82 6.11
CA GLN A 95 18.48 -25.01 6.05
C GLN A 95 18.55 -25.76 7.39
N ASP A 96 17.38 -25.94 8.02
CA ASP A 96 17.13 -26.72 9.25
C ASP A 96 17.69 -26.17 10.58
N LYS A 97 17.15 -25.02 11.01
CA LYS A 97 17.01 -24.71 12.44
C LYS A 97 15.55 -24.49 12.82
#